data_AF-A0A160VSC9-F1
#
_entry.id   AF-A0A160VSC9-F1
#
_cell.length_a   1.000
_cell.length_b   1.000
_cell.length_c   1.000
_cell.angle_alpha   90.00
_cell.angle_beta   90.00
_cell.angle_gamma   90.00
#
_symmetry.space_group_name_H-M   'P 1'
#
loop_
_entity.id
_entity.type
_entity.pdbx_description
1 polymer ?
#
loop_
_entity_poly.entity_id
_entity_poly.type
_entity_poly.pdbx_seq_one_letter_code
_entity_poly.pdbx_strand_id
1 'polypeptide(L)'
;MRKVLPLLIGLLLLASAVPLTIAQTNNEEQELATSLIKNLGRLSKFVEDKVEPIKDKLNNATLENYEIAENYKKEAMNAYDAGDYEKAVTYSLLAMRHYKAVLSTLREAKSRYQDLRFEVERTLEYFRFVNRTIALAQEEGIDVSNLTRLFNETREAYKAVLEDIKAKDYEKAREDLKVAREKKTQLDEELRKVRRELAYANADKIVRMFLERGGRGIEIVERAANNGHPELNATLTAFKEVYEEVKSLADQGKWQDALKVIEENRETIEKFQRTVRMITHGKASLRDLRERIERCHIALQRLREKGIDTRVPEVQLKVATQEVMVGLRLLKKGRPMEARAHFTVAQDLLSRVERFIAEHGGMNK
;
A
#
# COMPACT_ATOMS: atom_id res chain seq x y z
N MET A 1 -18.43 11.53 20.21
CA MET A 1 -19.71 11.00 19.69
C MET A 1 -19.61 10.66 18.19
N ARG A 2 -18.91 9.58 17.81
CA ARG A 2 -18.47 9.37 16.41
C ARG A 2 -18.72 7.96 15.82
N LYS A 3 -19.58 7.14 16.42
CA LYS A 3 -19.86 5.76 15.94
C LYS A 3 -21.35 5.38 15.79
N VAL A 4 -22.28 6.34 15.84
CA VAL A 4 -23.74 6.04 15.75
C VAL A 4 -24.29 6.17 14.32
N LEU A 5 -23.59 6.88 13.43
CA LEU A 5 -24.05 7.20 12.07
C LEU A 5 -24.17 6.01 11.09
N PRO A 6 -23.29 4.99 11.08
CA PRO A 6 -23.45 3.86 10.16
C PRO A 6 -24.55 2.87 10.60
N LEU A 7 -24.91 2.87 11.89
CA LEU A 7 -25.92 1.96 12.45
C LEU A 7 -27.35 2.42 12.15
N LEU A 8 -27.61 3.74 12.14
CA LEU A 8 -28.92 4.32 11.80
C LEU A 8 -29.27 4.16 10.30
N ILE A 9 -28.27 4.19 9.42
CA ILE A 9 -28.46 3.96 7.98
C ILE A 9 -28.68 2.47 7.68
N GLY A 10 -28.00 1.58 8.42
CA GLY A 10 -28.20 0.13 8.33
C GLY A 10 -29.59 -0.32 8.78
N LEU A 11 -30.14 0.29 9.83
CA LEU A 11 -31.48 -0.03 10.34
C LEU A 11 -32.61 0.44 9.40
N LEU A 12 -32.39 1.53 8.65
CA LEU A 12 -33.31 2.02 7.61
C LEU A 12 -33.29 1.18 6.32
N LEU A 13 -32.26 0.36 6.11
CA LEU A 13 -32.07 -0.45 4.90
C LEU A 13 -32.64 -1.87 4.99
N LEU A 14 -32.98 -2.37 6.19
CA LEU A 14 -33.51 -3.73 6.37
C LEU A 14 -35.04 -3.83 6.25
N ALA A 15 -35.75 -2.71 6.16
CA ALA A 15 -37.21 -2.71 6.04
C ALA A 15 -37.75 -2.80 4.59
N SER A 16 -36.88 -2.84 3.57
CA SER A 16 -37.29 -2.75 2.15
C SER A 16 -37.32 -4.09 1.40
N ALA A 17 -37.48 -5.21 2.10
CA ALA A 17 -37.69 -6.52 1.49
C ALA A 17 -39.05 -7.08 1.93
N VAL A 18 -40.14 -6.50 1.42
CA VAL A 18 -41.46 -7.11 1.49
C VAL A 18 -42.07 -7.11 0.07
N PRO A 19 -42.59 -8.24 -0.43
CA PRO A 19 -43.21 -8.32 -1.75
C PRO A 19 -44.44 -7.41 -1.85
N LEU A 20 -44.56 -6.72 -2.99
CA LEU A 20 -45.74 -5.97 -3.41
C LEU A 20 -46.89 -6.94 -3.72
N THR A 21 -47.67 -7.33 -2.71
CA THR A 21 -49.09 -7.70 -2.83
C THR A 21 -49.68 -8.06 -1.46
N ILE A 22 -50.34 -7.13 -0.79
CA ILE A 22 -51.33 -7.44 0.27
C ILE A 22 -52.44 -6.39 0.18
N ALA A 23 -53.68 -6.85 0.01
CA ALA A 23 -54.86 -6.03 0.26
C ALA A 23 -54.91 -5.73 1.77
N GLN A 24 -54.67 -4.49 2.17
CA GLN A 24 -54.62 -4.08 3.57
C GLN A 24 -55.93 -3.40 3.98
N THR A 25 -56.30 -3.53 5.25
CA THR A 25 -57.44 -2.78 5.81
C THR A 25 -57.06 -1.31 5.99
N ASN A 26 -58.02 -0.38 5.90
CA ASN A 26 -57.78 1.08 6.01
C ASN A 26 -56.91 1.50 7.21
N ASN A 27 -56.94 0.73 8.32
CA ASN A 27 -56.17 1.02 9.53
C ASN A 27 -54.66 0.73 9.36
N GLU A 28 -54.28 -0.33 8.64
CA GLU A 28 -52.88 -0.69 8.42
C GLU A 28 -52.18 0.23 7.41
N GLU A 29 -52.90 0.64 6.36
CA GLU A 29 -52.38 1.59 5.36
C GLU A 29 -52.17 2.98 5.97
N GLN A 30 -53.08 3.40 6.85
CA GLN A 30 -52.96 4.65 7.59
C GLN A 30 -51.74 4.64 8.54
N GLU A 31 -51.51 3.55 9.27
CA GLU A 31 -50.33 3.40 10.13
C GLU A 31 -49.02 3.43 9.31
N LEU A 32 -48.99 2.73 8.17
CA LEU A 32 -47.85 2.72 7.26
C LEU A 32 -47.58 4.12 6.68
N ALA A 33 -48.61 4.79 6.18
CA ALA A 33 -48.52 6.15 5.65
C ALA A 33 -47.99 7.14 6.71
N THR A 34 -48.49 7.04 7.95
CA THR A 34 -48.05 7.87 9.08
C THR A 34 -46.56 7.68 9.37
N SER A 35 -46.10 6.42 9.39
CA SER A 35 -44.69 6.10 9.59
C SER A 35 -43.80 6.63 8.46
N LEU A 36 -44.24 6.45 7.20
CA LEU A 36 -43.50 6.90 6.03
C LEU A 36 -43.40 8.42 5.95
N ILE A 37 -44.47 9.17 6.21
CA ILE A 37 -44.44 10.65 6.24
C ILE A 37 -43.48 11.17 7.30
N LYS A 38 -43.49 10.57 8.50
CA LYS A 38 -42.55 10.93 9.58
C LYS A 38 -41.10 10.68 9.19
N ASN A 39 -40.81 9.54 8.56
CA ASN A 39 -39.47 9.20 8.09
C ASN A 39 -39.05 10.08 6.91
N LEU A 40 -39.98 10.42 6.02
CA LEU A 40 -39.75 11.29 4.88
C LEU A 40 -39.38 12.70 5.33
N GLY A 41 -40.08 13.26 6.32
CA GLY A 41 -39.74 14.56 6.89
C GLY A 41 -38.34 14.59 7.50
N ARG A 42 -37.92 13.53 8.19
CA ARG A 42 -36.55 13.40 8.73
C ARG A 42 -35.51 13.29 7.63
N LEU A 43 -35.78 12.50 6.59
CA LEU A 43 -34.88 12.30 5.46
C LEU A 43 -34.73 13.58 4.65
N SER A 44 -35.84 14.25 4.33
CA SER A 44 -35.87 15.53 3.60
C SER A 44 -35.00 16.56 4.31
N LYS A 45 -35.21 16.77 5.62
CA LYS A 45 -34.37 17.70 6.40
C LYS A 45 -32.89 17.33 6.36
N PHE A 46 -32.56 16.04 6.45
CA PHE A 46 -31.17 15.59 6.36
C PHE A 46 -30.57 15.82 4.97
N VAL A 47 -31.34 15.64 3.89
CA VAL A 47 -30.87 15.91 2.53
C VAL A 47 -30.74 17.42 2.31
N GLU A 48 -31.71 18.22 2.74
CA GLU A 48 -31.71 19.68 2.70
C GLU A 48 -30.45 20.25 3.38
N ASP A 49 -30.15 19.82 4.62
CA ASP A 49 -28.94 20.18 5.37
C ASP A 49 -27.62 19.86 4.61
N LYS A 50 -27.67 18.96 3.63
CA LYS A 50 -26.52 18.53 2.82
C LYS A 50 -26.48 19.18 1.45
N VAL A 51 -27.64 19.49 0.87
CA VAL A 51 -27.80 20.01 -0.48
C VAL A 51 -27.76 21.54 -0.50
N GLU A 52 -28.53 22.21 0.36
CA GLU A 52 -28.66 23.67 0.33
C GLU A 52 -27.31 24.42 0.44
N PRO A 53 -26.34 24.00 1.26
CA PRO A 53 -25.04 24.69 1.35
C PRO A 53 -24.17 24.60 0.09
N ILE A 54 -24.51 23.74 -0.87
CA ILE A 54 -23.71 23.45 -2.07
C ILE A 54 -24.56 23.39 -3.35
N LYS A 55 -25.80 23.88 -3.28
CA LYS A 55 -26.82 23.71 -4.33
C LYS A 55 -26.37 24.24 -5.68
N ASP A 56 -25.68 25.38 -5.67
CA ASP A 56 -25.05 26.05 -6.81
C ASP A 56 -23.95 25.22 -7.50
N LYS A 57 -23.40 24.22 -6.80
CA LYS A 57 -22.27 23.38 -7.24
C LYS A 57 -22.69 21.95 -7.59
N LEU A 58 -23.97 21.61 -7.47
CA LEU A 58 -24.47 20.27 -7.79
C LEU A 58 -24.66 20.12 -9.30
N ASN A 59 -24.39 18.92 -9.81
CA ASN A 59 -24.68 18.62 -11.21
C ASN A 59 -26.19 18.57 -11.46
N ASN A 60 -26.60 18.82 -12.70
CA ASN A 60 -28.00 18.91 -13.10
C ASN A 60 -28.80 17.66 -12.71
N ALA A 61 -28.22 16.46 -12.87
CA ALA A 61 -28.89 15.21 -12.49
C ALA A 61 -29.17 15.10 -10.98
N THR A 62 -28.26 15.59 -10.12
CA THR A 62 -28.47 15.58 -8.66
C THR A 62 -29.50 16.63 -8.26
N LEU A 63 -29.49 17.80 -8.90
CA LEU A 63 -30.49 18.85 -8.69
C LEU A 63 -31.88 18.40 -9.13
N GLU A 64 -32.00 17.81 -10.30
CA GLU A 64 -33.26 17.27 -10.82
C GLU A 64 -33.83 16.18 -9.89
N ASN A 65 -32.99 15.26 -9.42
CA ASN A 65 -33.44 14.27 -8.43
C ASN A 65 -33.87 14.91 -7.11
N TYR A 66 -33.21 15.99 -6.67
CA TYR A 66 -33.60 16.71 -5.47
C TYR A 66 -34.96 17.42 -5.65
N GLU A 67 -35.17 18.11 -6.77
CA GLU A 67 -36.45 18.78 -7.09
C GLU A 67 -37.60 17.78 -7.22
N ILE A 68 -37.38 16.66 -7.91
CA ILE A 68 -38.37 15.58 -8.01
C ILE A 68 -38.71 15.00 -6.63
N ALA A 69 -37.72 14.84 -5.75
CA ALA A 69 -37.94 14.36 -4.39
C ALA A 69 -38.79 15.32 -3.56
N GLU A 70 -38.51 16.63 -3.65
CA GLU A 70 -39.29 17.68 -2.97
C GLU A 70 -40.74 17.74 -3.47
N ASN A 71 -40.94 17.59 -4.78
CA ASN A 71 -42.28 17.54 -5.38
C ASN A 71 -43.06 16.32 -4.86
N TYR A 72 -42.49 15.11 -4.92
CA TYR A 72 -43.16 13.92 -4.38
C TYR A 72 -43.38 14.00 -2.87
N LYS A 73 -42.51 14.66 -2.10
CA LYS A 73 -42.74 14.90 -0.68
C LYS A 73 -44.00 15.73 -0.46
N LYS A 74 -44.17 16.81 -1.23
CA LYS A 74 -45.35 17.66 -1.15
C LYS A 74 -46.62 16.89 -1.51
N GLU A 75 -46.59 16.12 -2.60
CA GLU A 75 -47.72 15.27 -3.00
C GLU A 75 -48.05 14.19 -1.94
N ALA A 76 -47.04 13.61 -1.30
CA ALA A 76 -47.24 12.65 -0.22
C ALA A 76 -47.93 13.26 1.00
N MET A 77 -47.52 14.48 1.41
CA MET A 77 -48.15 15.20 2.53
C MET A 77 -49.59 15.59 2.21
N ASN A 78 -49.85 16.11 1.01
CA ASN A 78 -51.19 16.45 0.56
C ASN A 78 -52.13 15.24 0.53
N ALA A 79 -51.64 14.09 0.02
CA ALA A 79 -52.41 12.85 -0.01
C ALA A 79 -52.71 12.33 1.41
N TYR A 80 -51.74 12.41 2.32
CA TYR A 80 -51.92 12.01 3.72
C TYR A 80 -52.97 12.88 4.43
N ASP A 81 -52.89 14.20 4.27
CA ASP A 81 -53.84 15.15 4.88
C ASP A 81 -55.25 15.01 4.30
N ALA A 82 -55.37 14.56 3.04
CA ALA A 82 -56.64 14.25 2.39
C ALA A 82 -57.20 12.86 2.76
N GLY A 83 -56.48 12.07 3.56
CA GLY A 83 -56.86 10.69 3.93
C GLY A 83 -56.64 9.65 2.82
N ASP A 84 -55.95 10.01 1.74
CA ASP A 84 -55.56 9.10 0.65
C ASP A 84 -54.24 8.41 0.99
N TYR A 85 -54.31 7.46 1.92
CA TYR A 85 -53.14 6.79 2.49
C TYR A 85 -52.36 5.95 1.46
N GLU A 86 -53.04 5.35 0.49
CA GLU A 86 -52.40 4.61 -0.61
C GLU A 86 -51.49 5.52 -1.46
N LYS A 87 -51.98 6.70 -1.86
CA LYS A 87 -51.15 7.68 -2.56
C LYS A 87 -50.07 8.26 -1.67
N ALA A 88 -50.35 8.51 -0.40
CA ALA A 88 -49.36 9.00 0.55
C ALA A 88 -48.17 8.04 0.70
N VAL A 89 -48.44 6.73 0.79
CA VAL A 89 -47.40 5.68 0.79
C VAL A 89 -46.60 5.72 -0.51
N THR A 90 -47.30 5.72 -1.65
CA THR A 90 -46.67 5.68 -2.98
C THR A 90 -45.74 6.88 -3.20
N TYR A 91 -46.23 8.10 -2.98
CA TYR A 91 -45.43 9.31 -3.15
C TYR A 91 -44.29 9.41 -2.13
N SER A 92 -44.50 8.93 -0.89
CA SER A 92 -43.43 8.89 0.11
C SER A 92 -42.26 8.01 -0.35
N LEU A 93 -42.54 6.82 -0.89
CA LEU A 93 -41.51 5.90 -1.39
C LEU A 93 -40.76 6.48 -2.60
N LEU A 94 -41.48 7.14 -3.51
CA LEU A 94 -40.87 7.82 -4.67
C LEU A 94 -39.95 8.97 -4.21
N ALA A 95 -40.39 9.81 -3.29
CA ALA A 95 -39.56 10.87 -2.72
C ALA A 95 -38.30 10.31 -2.05
N MET A 96 -38.44 9.28 -1.20
CA MET A 96 -37.30 8.62 -0.55
C MET A 96 -36.32 8.00 -1.56
N ARG A 97 -36.80 7.43 -2.66
CA ARG A 97 -35.94 6.88 -3.73
C ARG A 97 -35.09 7.97 -4.36
N HIS A 98 -35.67 9.11 -4.68
CA HIS A 98 -34.94 10.23 -5.28
C HIS A 98 -33.98 10.88 -4.27
N TYR A 99 -34.37 11.07 -3.00
CA TYR A 99 -33.44 11.48 -1.95
C TYR A 99 -32.28 10.50 -1.75
N LYS A 100 -32.51 9.18 -1.88
CA LYS A 100 -31.45 8.18 -1.83
C LYS A 100 -30.47 8.32 -2.99
N ALA A 101 -30.95 8.63 -4.19
CA ALA A 101 -30.09 8.91 -5.34
C ALA A 101 -29.20 10.13 -5.06
N VAL A 102 -29.77 11.23 -4.55
CA VAL A 102 -29.02 12.44 -4.15
C VAL A 102 -27.96 12.13 -3.10
N LEU A 103 -28.31 11.39 -2.04
CA LEU A 103 -27.34 11.05 -0.99
C LEU A 103 -26.23 10.10 -1.49
N SER A 104 -26.52 9.26 -2.47
CA SER A 104 -25.53 8.34 -3.05
C SER A 104 -24.51 9.09 -3.89
N THR A 105 -24.92 10.06 -4.71
CA THR A 105 -24.00 10.91 -5.47
C THR A 105 -23.12 11.75 -4.54
N LEU A 106 -23.69 12.32 -3.48
CA LEU A 106 -22.95 13.06 -2.45
C LEU A 106 -21.92 12.17 -1.71
N ARG A 107 -22.27 10.91 -1.43
CA ARG A 107 -21.37 9.94 -0.79
C ARG A 107 -20.21 9.54 -1.71
N GLU A 108 -20.47 9.29 -2.99
CA GLU A 108 -19.42 8.97 -3.95
C GLU A 108 -18.46 10.14 -4.14
N ALA A 109 -18.96 11.38 -4.21
CA ALA A 109 -18.13 12.58 -4.24
C ALA A 109 -17.20 12.66 -3.01
N LYS A 110 -17.70 12.32 -1.82
CA LYS A 110 -16.90 12.27 -0.58
C LYS A 110 -15.84 11.17 -0.57
N SER A 111 -16.11 10.01 -1.19
CA SER A 111 -15.11 8.94 -1.33
C SER A 111 -13.99 9.37 -2.29
N ARG A 112 -14.36 9.88 -3.46
CA ARG A 112 -13.41 10.39 -4.47
C ARG A 112 -12.58 11.56 -3.92
N TYR A 113 -13.14 12.34 -3.00
CA TYR A 113 -12.44 13.40 -2.26
C TYR A 113 -11.28 12.88 -1.40
N GLN A 114 -11.48 11.77 -0.68
CA GLN A 114 -10.42 11.20 0.14
C GLN A 114 -9.25 10.74 -0.73
N ASP A 115 -9.55 10.09 -1.85
CA ASP A 115 -8.54 9.61 -2.79
C ASP A 115 -7.73 10.77 -3.41
N LEU A 116 -8.41 11.84 -3.83
CA LEU A 116 -7.77 13.04 -4.39
C LEU A 116 -6.85 13.72 -3.37
N ARG A 117 -7.33 13.85 -2.13
CA ARG A 117 -6.54 14.43 -1.04
C ARG A 117 -5.31 13.57 -0.70
N PHE A 118 -5.47 12.25 -0.62
CA PHE A 118 -4.34 11.34 -0.37
C PHE A 118 -3.28 11.43 -1.47
N GLU A 119 -3.69 11.58 -2.73
CA GLU A 119 -2.74 11.76 -3.84
C GLU A 119 -1.90 13.03 -3.69
N VAL A 120 -2.53 14.15 -3.33
CA VAL A 120 -1.81 15.41 -3.14
C VAL A 120 -0.91 15.35 -1.91
N GLU A 121 -1.38 14.78 -0.79
CA GLU A 121 -0.57 14.62 0.42
C GLU A 121 0.70 13.77 0.17
N ARG A 122 0.58 12.66 -0.56
CA ARG A 122 1.74 11.83 -0.97
C ARG A 122 2.75 12.61 -1.82
N THR A 123 2.27 13.55 -2.65
CA THR A 123 3.14 14.38 -3.49
C THR A 123 3.95 15.39 -2.67
N LEU A 124 3.46 15.82 -1.51
CA LEU A 124 4.23 16.70 -0.61
C LEU A 124 5.48 16.01 -0.03
N GLU A 125 5.43 14.70 0.21
CA GLU A 125 6.62 13.95 0.63
C GLU A 125 7.66 13.87 -0.49
N TYR A 126 7.20 13.63 -1.72
CA TYR A 126 8.05 13.66 -2.91
C TYR A 126 8.76 15.02 -3.06
N PHE A 127 8.09 16.14 -2.82
CA PHE A 127 8.72 17.47 -2.86
C PHE A 127 9.86 17.66 -1.86
N ARG A 128 9.79 17.03 -0.67
CA ARG A 128 10.92 17.06 0.28
C ARG A 128 12.15 16.38 -0.30
N PHE A 129 11.95 15.27 -1.02
CA PHE A 129 13.03 14.58 -1.71
C PHE A 129 13.64 15.46 -2.82
N VAL A 130 12.80 16.11 -3.63
CA VAL A 130 13.27 16.99 -4.72
C VAL A 130 14.11 18.14 -4.17
N ASN A 131 13.62 18.81 -3.12
CA ASN A 131 14.37 19.89 -2.46
C ASN A 131 15.74 19.45 -1.95
N ARG A 132 15.85 18.26 -1.34
CA ARG A 132 17.16 17.72 -0.92
C ARG A 132 18.08 17.49 -2.11
N THR A 133 17.55 17.03 -3.24
CA THR A 133 18.36 16.81 -4.46
C THR A 133 18.85 18.13 -5.03
N ILE A 134 18.00 19.16 -5.06
CA ILE A 134 18.38 20.52 -5.49
C ILE A 134 19.54 21.04 -4.62
N ALA A 135 19.43 20.94 -3.30
CA ALA A 135 20.47 21.41 -2.38
C ALA A 135 21.81 20.68 -2.61
N LEU A 136 21.78 19.35 -2.70
CA LEU A 136 22.99 18.56 -2.97
C LEU A 136 23.61 18.89 -4.34
N ALA A 137 22.79 19.06 -5.37
CA ALA A 137 23.29 19.47 -6.69
C ALA A 137 23.93 20.86 -6.67
N GLN A 138 23.35 21.80 -5.93
CA GLN A 138 23.93 23.13 -5.76
C GLN A 138 25.28 23.09 -5.03
N GLU A 139 25.40 22.27 -3.97
CA GLU A 139 26.65 22.08 -3.24
C GLU A 139 27.76 21.52 -4.14
N GLU A 140 27.40 20.64 -5.08
CA GLU A 140 28.31 20.08 -6.10
C GLU A 140 28.52 21.01 -7.32
N GLY A 141 27.98 22.24 -7.28
CA GLY A 141 28.15 23.23 -8.35
C GLY A 141 27.37 22.94 -9.64
N ILE A 142 26.36 22.07 -9.59
CA ILE A 142 25.49 21.73 -10.72
C ILE A 142 24.41 22.82 -10.89
N ASP A 143 24.16 23.23 -12.13
CA ASP A 143 23.09 24.19 -12.42
C ASP A 143 21.71 23.56 -12.22
N VAL A 144 21.01 24.04 -11.20
CA VAL A 144 19.65 23.60 -10.84
C VAL A 144 18.59 24.64 -11.15
N SER A 145 18.91 25.69 -11.91
CA SER A 145 18.00 26.83 -12.14
C SER A 145 16.66 26.37 -12.71
N ASN A 146 16.71 25.51 -13.74
CA ASN A 146 15.52 24.96 -14.38
C ASN A 146 14.76 23.99 -13.45
N LEU A 147 15.47 23.10 -12.74
CA LEU A 147 14.87 22.17 -11.78
C LEU A 147 14.14 22.92 -10.65
N THR A 148 14.74 23.99 -10.14
CA THR A 148 14.17 24.83 -9.06
C THR A 148 12.91 25.55 -9.54
N ARG A 149 12.94 26.09 -10.77
CA ARG A 149 11.76 26.71 -11.39
C ARG A 149 10.61 25.71 -11.53
N LEU A 150 10.87 24.55 -12.15
CA LEU A 150 9.86 23.49 -12.32
C LEU A 150 9.33 22.98 -10.98
N PHE A 151 10.20 22.85 -9.98
CA PHE A 151 9.80 22.47 -8.63
C PHE A 151 8.80 23.46 -8.03
N ASN A 152 9.11 24.75 -8.09
CA ASN A 152 8.22 25.80 -7.57
C ASN A 152 6.90 25.83 -8.33
N GLU A 153 6.92 25.79 -9.66
CA GLU A 153 5.69 25.77 -10.48
C GLU A 153 4.81 24.55 -10.18
N THR A 154 5.42 23.36 -10.06
CA THR A 154 4.69 22.13 -9.73
C THR A 154 4.10 22.22 -8.32
N ARG A 155 4.87 22.74 -7.36
CA ARG A 155 4.40 22.91 -5.98
C ARG A 155 3.22 23.88 -5.89
N GLU A 156 3.27 25.01 -6.58
CA GLU A 156 2.14 25.94 -6.62
C GLU A 156 0.91 25.33 -7.31
N ALA A 157 1.08 24.56 -8.39
CA ALA A 157 -0.04 23.87 -9.03
C ALA A 157 -0.73 22.86 -8.08
N TYR A 158 0.04 22.08 -7.31
CA TYR A 158 -0.54 21.18 -6.30
C TYR A 158 -1.18 21.93 -5.11
N LYS A 159 -0.74 23.15 -4.78
CA LYS A 159 -1.41 23.98 -3.78
C LYS A 159 -2.76 24.48 -4.27
N ALA A 160 -2.87 24.90 -5.54
CA ALA A 160 -4.16 25.29 -6.13
C ALA A 160 -5.19 24.16 -6.04
N VAL A 161 -4.78 22.92 -6.34
CA VAL A 161 -5.63 21.73 -6.15
C VAL A 161 -6.11 21.59 -4.70
N LEU A 162 -5.25 21.82 -3.70
CA LEU A 162 -5.65 21.79 -2.29
C LEU A 162 -6.63 22.91 -1.93
N GLU A 163 -6.50 24.07 -2.53
CA GLU A 163 -7.41 25.20 -2.33
C GLU A 163 -8.79 24.91 -2.90
N ASP A 164 -8.87 24.35 -4.12
CA ASP A 164 -10.13 23.91 -4.72
C ASP A 164 -10.79 22.79 -3.89
N ILE A 165 -10.00 21.84 -3.39
CA ILE A 165 -10.46 20.81 -2.46
C ILE A 165 -11.04 21.43 -1.19
N LYS A 166 -10.39 22.46 -0.62
CA LYS A 166 -10.90 23.17 0.58
C LYS A 166 -12.17 23.95 0.27
N ALA A 167 -12.28 24.54 -0.92
CA ALA A 167 -13.46 25.25 -1.42
C ALA A 167 -14.61 24.31 -1.80
N LYS A 168 -14.38 22.99 -1.74
CA LYS A 168 -15.30 21.91 -2.16
C LYS A 168 -15.66 21.98 -3.65
N ASP A 169 -14.79 22.56 -4.47
CA ASP A 169 -14.94 22.61 -5.92
C ASP A 169 -14.18 21.44 -6.56
N TYR A 170 -14.81 20.28 -6.59
CA TYR A 170 -14.12 19.03 -6.92
C TYR A 170 -13.89 18.83 -8.42
N GLU A 171 -14.71 19.43 -9.27
CA GLU A 171 -14.48 19.35 -10.71
C GLU A 171 -13.30 20.22 -11.09
N LYS A 172 -13.23 21.45 -10.57
CA LYS A 172 -12.06 22.31 -10.74
C LYS A 172 -10.79 21.69 -10.17
N ALA A 173 -10.86 21.11 -8.96
CA ALA A 173 -9.72 20.40 -8.37
C ALA A 173 -9.20 19.25 -9.25
N ARG A 174 -10.05 18.57 -10.02
CA ARG A 174 -9.62 17.52 -10.96
C ARG A 174 -8.94 18.09 -12.19
N GLU A 175 -9.45 19.21 -12.71
CA GLU A 175 -8.84 19.92 -13.83
C GLU A 175 -7.45 20.43 -13.44
N ASP A 176 -7.35 21.11 -12.31
CA ASP A 176 -6.09 21.61 -11.76
C ASP A 176 -5.11 20.46 -11.46
N LEU A 177 -5.60 19.30 -11.03
CA LEU A 177 -4.75 18.13 -10.80
C LEU A 177 -4.14 17.58 -12.10
N LYS A 178 -4.84 17.66 -13.23
CA LYS A 178 -4.25 17.25 -14.53
C LYS A 178 -3.06 18.14 -14.88
N VAL A 179 -3.23 19.46 -14.75
CA VAL A 179 -2.17 20.44 -14.96
C VAL A 179 -1.00 20.21 -14.00
N ALA A 180 -1.29 19.94 -12.73
CA ALA A 180 -0.27 19.65 -11.73
C ALA A 180 0.54 18.38 -12.05
N ARG A 181 -0.11 17.33 -12.58
CA ARG A 181 0.56 16.08 -13.01
C ARG A 181 1.43 16.27 -14.26
N GLU A 182 1.01 17.10 -15.19
CA GLU A 182 1.83 17.46 -16.35
C GLU A 182 3.11 18.18 -15.92
N LYS A 183 2.98 19.19 -15.04
CA LYS A 183 4.13 19.88 -14.45
C LYS A 183 5.04 18.94 -13.67
N LYS A 184 4.48 18.01 -12.91
CA LYS A 184 5.25 16.96 -12.22
C LYS A 184 6.04 16.09 -13.20
N THR A 185 5.48 15.77 -14.37
CA THR A 185 6.19 14.98 -15.37
C THR A 185 7.40 15.73 -15.92
N GLN A 186 7.26 17.03 -16.16
CA GLN A 186 8.38 17.90 -16.54
C GLN A 186 9.44 17.99 -15.43
N LEU A 187 9.00 18.12 -14.18
CA LEU A 187 9.86 18.10 -13.00
C LEU A 187 10.63 16.78 -12.88
N ASP A 188 9.96 15.64 -13.04
CA ASP A 188 10.55 14.31 -12.96
C ASP A 188 11.63 14.12 -14.03
N GLU A 189 11.41 14.64 -15.24
CA GLU A 189 12.39 14.55 -16.31
C GLU A 189 13.64 15.39 -16.03
N GLU A 190 13.45 16.63 -15.58
CA GLU A 190 14.59 17.47 -15.22
C GLU A 190 15.35 16.92 -14.01
N LEU A 191 14.61 16.37 -13.03
CA LEU A 191 15.21 15.72 -11.86
C LEU A 191 16.07 14.52 -12.27
N ARG A 192 15.68 13.75 -13.30
CA ARG A 192 16.51 12.65 -13.82
C ARG A 192 17.84 13.15 -14.37
N LYS A 193 17.85 14.26 -15.10
CA LYS A 193 19.08 14.85 -15.64
C LYS A 193 20.02 15.30 -14.52
N VAL A 194 19.52 16.09 -13.58
CA VAL A 194 20.31 16.57 -12.44
C VAL A 194 20.84 15.41 -11.59
N ARG A 195 20.04 14.35 -11.38
CA ARG A 195 20.54 13.15 -10.68
C ARG A 195 21.65 12.42 -11.45
N ARG A 196 21.58 12.39 -12.78
CA ARG A 196 22.66 11.83 -13.60
C ARG A 196 23.92 12.67 -13.44
N GLU A 197 23.82 13.99 -13.58
CA GLU A 197 24.96 14.89 -13.38
C GLU A 197 25.58 14.74 -11.98
N LEU A 198 24.74 14.69 -10.94
CA LEU A 198 25.16 14.40 -9.57
C LEU A 198 25.93 13.08 -9.44
N ALA A 199 25.45 12.02 -10.09
CA ALA A 199 26.11 10.72 -10.08
C ALA A 199 27.49 10.78 -10.75
N TYR A 200 27.61 11.49 -11.87
CA TYR A 200 28.88 11.67 -12.59
C TYR A 200 29.85 12.63 -11.88
N ALA A 201 29.34 13.64 -11.16
CA ALA A 201 30.14 14.48 -10.27
C ALA A 201 30.71 13.69 -9.10
N ASN A 202 29.94 12.72 -8.58
CA ASN A 202 30.31 11.83 -7.48
C ASN A 202 30.80 10.44 -7.95
N ALA A 203 31.28 10.34 -9.19
CA ALA A 203 31.59 9.04 -9.79
C ALA A 203 32.64 8.26 -9.01
N ASP A 204 33.64 8.94 -8.43
CA ASP A 204 34.70 8.32 -7.65
C ASP A 204 34.16 7.57 -6.43
N LYS A 205 33.25 8.20 -5.67
CA LYS A 205 32.64 7.63 -4.47
C LYS A 205 31.76 6.43 -4.82
N ILE A 206 31.00 6.53 -5.90
CA ILE A 206 30.11 5.45 -6.37
C ILE A 206 30.96 4.26 -6.82
N VAL A 207 31.97 4.49 -7.65
CA VAL A 207 32.87 3.45 -8.17
C VAL A 207 33.64 2.78 -7.04
N ARG A 208 34.18 3.53 -6.08
CA ARG A 208 34.87 2.96 -4.90
C ARG A 208 33.94 2.05 -4.10
N MET A 209 32.69 2.47 -3.87
CA MET A 209 31.71 1.66 -3.16
C MET A 209 31.32 0.40 -3.94
N PHE A 210 31.21 0.50 -5.28
CA PHE A 210 31.01 -0.65 -6.15
C PHE A 210 32.17 -1.63 -6.03
N LEU A 211 33.42 -1.18 -6.11
CA LEU A 211 34.60 -2.03 -5.99
C LEU A 211 34.69 -2.71 -4.62
N GLU A 212 34.49 -1.96 -3.53
CA GLU A 212 34.53 -2.51 -2.17
C GLU A 212 33.45 -3.60 -1.93
N ARG A 213 32.22 -3.35 -2.41
CA ARG A 213 31.12 -4.31 -2.26
C ARG A 213 31.23 -5.47 -3.25
N GLY A 214 31.69 -5.19 -4.46
CA GLY A 214 31.93 -6.16 -5.52
C GLY A 214 32.99 -7.18 -5.12
N GLY A 215 34.14 -6.72 -4.60
CA GLY A 215 35.21 -7.59 -4.11
C GLY A 215 34.74 -8.55 -3.02
N ARG A 216 34.03 -8.04 -2.00
CA ARG A 216 33.41 -8.90 -0.97
C ARG A 216 32.40 -9.89 -1.55
N GLY A 217 31.61 -9.47 -2.53
CA GLY A 217 30.68 -10.34 -3.23
C GLY A 217 31.38 -11.47 -3.97
N ILE A 218 32.50 -11.16 -4.65
CA ILE A 218 33.33 -12.12 -5.39
C ILE A 218 33.82 -13.20 -4.44
N GLU A 219 34.41 -12.84 -3.30
CA GLU A 219 34.88 -13.80 -2.30
C GLU A 219 33.75 -14.74 -1.80
N ILE A 220 32.54 -14.21 -1.61
CA ILE A 220 31.38 -14.99 -1.17
C ILE A 220 30.99 -16.03 -2.22
N VAL A 221 30.91 -15.62 -3.48
CA VAL A 221 30.47 -16.48 -4.59
C VAL A 221 31.57 -17.47 -4.97
N GLU A 222 32.84 -17.07 -5.00
CA GLU A 222 33.99 -17.95 -5.18
C GLU A 222 34.02 -19.07 -4.16
N ARG A 223 33.85 -18.73 -2.88
CA ARG A 223 33.80 -19.73 -1.81
C ARG A 223 32.63 -20.68 -2.02
N ALA A 224 31.47 -20.20 -2.48
CA ALA A 224 30.35 -21.08 -2.78
C ALA A 224 30.64 -21.99 -3.97
N ALA A 225 31.19 -21.44 -5.06
CA ALA A 225 31.54 -22.18 -6.26
C ALA A 225 32.55 -23.31 -5.99
N ASN A 226 33.62 -23.00 -5.24
CA ASN A 226 34.65 -23.95 -4.83
C ASN A 226 34.14 -25.02 -3.85
N ASN A 227 33.00 -24.79 -3.19
CA ASN A 227 32.38 -25.72 -2.25
C ASN A 227 31.19 -26.48 -2.87
N GLY A 228 31.23 -26.74 -4.18
CA GLY A 228 30.29 -27.63 -4.86
C GLY A 228 29.19 -26.93 -5.66
N HIS A 229 29.37 -25.64 -6.01
CA HIS A 229 28.43 -24.91 -6.86
C HIS A 229 29.08 -24.39 -8.17
N PRO A 230 29.64 -25.27 -9.01
CA PRO A 230 30.31 -24.86 -10.24
C PRO A 230 29.38 -24.10 -11.20
N GLU A 231 28.06 -24.28 -11.10
CA GLU A 231 27.05 -23.53 -11.86
C GLU A 231 27.12 -22.01 -11.62
N LEU A 232 27.67 -21.57 -10.47
CA LEU A 232 27.85 -20.15 -10.16
C LEU A 232 29.02 -19.54 -10.93
N ASN A 233 29.93 -20.35 -11.48
CA ASN A 233 31.13 -19.87 -12.18
C ASN A 233 30.77 -18.95 -13.35
N ALA A 234 29.74 -19.28 -14.13
CA ALA A 234 29.34 -18.43 -15.25
C ALA A 234 28.91 -17.02 -14.80
N THR A 235 28.17 -16.92 -13.69
CA THR A 235 27.74 -15.62 -13.14
C THR A 235 28.91 -14.88 -12.48
N LEU A 236 29.81 -15.61 -11.83
CA LEU A 236 31.00 -15.06 -11.21
C LEU A 236 31.98 -14.51 -12.25
N THR A 237 32.27 -15.26 -13.31
CA THR A 237 33.17 -14.85 -14.39
C THR A 237 32.66 -13.60 -15.08
N ALA A 238 31.39 -13.58 -15.49
CA ALA A 238 30.79 -12.40 -16.12
C ALA A 238 30.85 -11.15 -15.22
N PHE A 239 30.63 -11.29 -13.91
CA PHE A 239 30.79 -10.15 -13.00
C PHE A 239 32.25 -9.73 -12.82
N LYS A 240 33.19 -10.68 -12.77
CA LYS A 240 34.62 -10.37 -12.64
C LYS A 240 35.17 -9.60 -13.84
N GLU A 241 34.72 -9.92 -15.05
CA GLU A 241 35.11 -9.18 -16.25
C GLU A 241 34.75 -7.70 -16.13
N VAL A 242 33.50 -7.40 -15.77
CA VAL A 242 33.03 -6.03 -15.51
C VAL A 242 33.79 -5.40 -14.33
N TYR A 243 34.00 -6.15 -13.25
CA TYR A 243 34.67 -5.66 -12.05
C TYR A 243 36.12 -5.24 -12.33
N GLU A 244 36.89 -6.06 -13.07
CA GLU A 244 38.28 -5.74 -13.41
C GLU A 244 38.38 -4.60 -14.42
N GLU A 245 37.44 -4.48 -15.37
CA GLU A 245 37.37 -3.32 -16.25
C GLU A 245 37.13 -2.02 -15.47
N VAL A 246 36.13 -2.01 -14.58
CA VAL A 246 35.83 -0.87 -13.70
C VAL A 246 37.03 -0.54 -12.80
N LYS A 247 37.70 -1.56 -12.26
CA LYS A 247 38.88 -1.39 -11.40
C LYS A 247 40.06 -0.79 -12.18
N SER A 248 40.33 -1.28 -13.38
CA SER A 248 41.39 -0.74 -14.24
C SER A 248 41.18 0.73 -14.58
N LEU A 249 39.93 1.12 -14.90
CA LEU A 249 39.57 2.52 -15.14
C LEU A 249 39.70 3.38 -13.87
N ALA A 250 39.25 2.86 -12.73
CA ALA A 250 39.39 3.51 -11.42
C ALA A 250 40.87 3.74 -11.03
N ASP A 251 41.73 2.74 -11.25
CA ASP A 251 43.17 2.83 -10.96
C ASP A 251 43.88 3.87 -11.84
N GLN A 252 43.34 4.12 -13.04
CA GLN A 252 43.78 5.21 -13.94
C GLN A 252 43.15 6.58 -13.59
N GLY A 253 42.31 6.66 -12.56
CA GLY A 253 41.57 7.88 -12.18
C GLY A 253 40.41 8.24 -13.12
N LYS A 254 40.02 7.35 -14.04
CA LYS A 254 38.92 7.56 -15.00
C LYS A 254 37.57 7.18 -14.38
N TRP A 255 37.18 7.90 -13.33
CA TRP A 255 36.00 7.56 -12.52
C TRP A 255 34.68 7.61 -13.30
N GLN A 256 34.52 8.58 -14.20
CA GLN A 256 33.29 8.72 -15.00
C GLN A 256 33.15 7.60 -16.04
N ASP A 257 34.25 7.21 -16.70
CA ASP A 257 34.26 6.07 -17.61
C ASP A 257 33.97 4.77 -16.86
N ALA A 258 34.55 4.60 -15.66
CA ALA A 258 34.27 3.46 -14.78
C ALA A 258 32.78 3.41 -14.37
N LEU A 259 32.17 4.55 -14.05
CA LEU A 259 30.75 4.64 -13.75
C LEU A 259 29.89 4.26 -14.98
N LYS A 260 30.30 4.69 -16.18
CA LYS A 260 29.60 4.34 -17.42
C LYS A 260 29.60 2.84 -17.68
N VAL A 261 30.73 2.16 -17.47
CA VAL A 261 30.82 0.69 -17.55
C VAL A 261 29.86 0.01 -16.56
N ILE A 262 29.74 0.54 -15.33
CA ILE A 262 28.76 0.05 -14.34
C ILE A 262 27.33 0.20 -14.88
N GLU A 263 26.99 1.35 -15.48
CA GLU A 263 25.66 1.62 -16.03
C GLU A 263 25.30 0.68 -17.19
N GLU A 264 26.24 0.49 -18.12
CA GLU A 264 26.07 -0.36 -19.32
C GLU A 264 25.96 -1.85 -18.95
N ASN A 265 26.57 -2.28 -17.84
CA ASN A 265 26.58 -3.68 -17.38
C ASN A 265 25.59 -3.98 -16.24
N ARG A 266 24.54 -3.14 -16.09
CA ARG A 266 23.60 -3.22 -14.98
C ARG A 266 22.95 -4.60 -14.80
N GLU A 267 22.56 -5.27 -15.89
CA GLU A 267 21.90 -6.59 -15.82
C GLU A 267 22.84 -7.65 -15.20
N THR A 268 24.10 -7.69 -15.64
CA THR A 268 25.15 -8.57 -15.11
C THR A 268 25.36 -8.33 -13.62
N ILE A 269 25.45 -7.07 -13.21
CA ILE A 269 25.63 -6.66 -11.82
C ILE A 269 24.41 -7.06 -10.97
N GLU A 270 23.19 -6.81 -11.44
CA GLU A 270 21.98 -7.18 -10.72
C GLU A 270 21.86 -8.70 -10.52
N LYS A 271 22.17 -9.48 -11.55
CA LYS A 271 22.19 -10.94 -11.49
C LYS A 271 23.19 -11.44 -10.45
N PHE A 272 24.41 -10.89 -10.45
CA PHE A 272 25.43 -11.21 -9.46
C PHE A 272 24.99 -10.84 -8.03
N GLN A 273 24.44 -9.64 -7.82
CA GLN A 273 23.96 -9.21 -6.50
C GLN A 273 22.80 -10.08 -5.98
N ARG A 274 21.92 -10.58 -6.86
CA ARG A 274 20.90 -11.56 -6.48
C ARG A 274 21.55 -12.85 -5.99
N THR A 275 22.57 -13.36 -6.69
CA THR A 275 23.35 -14.54 -6.27
C THR A 275 24.01 -14.34 -4.91
N VAL A 276 24.70 -13.21 -4.69
CA VAL A 276 25.31 -12.89 -3.39
C VAL A 276 24.26 -12.86 -2.28
N ARG A 277 23.08 -12.25 -2.53
CA ARG A 277 21.97 -12.22 -1.56
C ARG A 277 21.44 -13.61 -1.24
N MET A 278 21.28 -14.48 -2.23
CA MET A 278 20.83 -15.86 -2.01
C MET A 278 21.78 -16.63 -1.09
N ILE A 279 23.10 -16.51 -1.31
CA ILE A 279 24.12 -17.18 -0.50
C ILE A 279 24.16 -16.61 0.93
N THR A 280 24.11 -15.29 1.07
CA THR A 280 24.20 -14.60 2.37
C THR A 280 22.94 -14.76 3.22
N HIS A 281 21.75 -14.63 2.63
CA HIS A 281 20.48 -14.79 3.36
C HIS A 281 20.24 -16.24 3.76
N GLY A 282 20.70 -17.21 2.97
CA GLY A 282 20.73 -18.62 3.38
C GLY A 282 21.54 -18.85 4.66
N LYS A 283 22.68 -18.17 4.83
CA LYS A 283 23.52 -18.26 6.04
C LYS A 283 22.93 -17.53 7.25
N ALA A 284 22.32 -16.36 7.06
CA ALA A 284 21.66 -15.63 8.15
C ALA A 284 20.44 -16.38 8.69
N SER A 285 19.61 -16.94 7.80
CA SER A 285 18.47 -17.79 8.16
C SER A 285 18.87 -19.04 8.95
N LEU A 286 20.03 -19.62 8.64
CA LEU A 286 20.58 -20.78 9.36
C LEU A 286 21.01 -20.48 10.79
N ARG A 287 21.60 -19.31 11.04
CA ARG A 287 22.00 -18.90 12.39
C ARG A 287 20.76 -18.71 13.27
N ASP A 288 19.76 -18.00 12.76
CA ASP A 288 18.47 -17.81 13.45
C ASP A 288 17.79 -19.16 13.76
N LEU A 289 17.74 -20.07 12.78
CA LEU A 289 17.16 -21.41 12.97
C LEU A 289 17.86 -22.21 14.08
N ARG A 290 19.19 -22.15 14.18
CA ARG A 290 19.93 -22.83 15.25
C ARG A 290 19.64 -22.24 16.62
N GLU A 291 19.63 -20.91 16.72
CA GLU A 291 19.32 -20.22 17.97
C GLU A 291 17.87 -20.51 18.42
N ARG A 292 16.92 -20.59 17.48
CA ARG A 292 15.53 -20.99 17.74
C ARG A 292 15.41 -22.43 18.23
N ILE A 293 16.10 -23.38 17.58
CA ILE A 293 16.10 -24.80 18.01
C ILE A 293 16.58 -24.91 19.46
N GLU A 294 17.68 -24.26 19.81
CA GLU A 294 18.25 -24.31 21.16
C GLU A 294 17.27 -23.74 22.21
N ARG A 295 16.68 -22.57 21.93
CA ARG A 295 15.69 -21.97 22.83
C ARG A 295 14.46 -22.87 23.01
N CYS A 296 13.94 -23.44 21.93
CA CYS A 296 12.81 -24.36 22.00
C CYS A 296 13.15 -25.63 22.79
N HIS A 297 14.38 -26.15 22.67
CA HIS A 297 14.83 -27.32 23.43
C HIS A 297 14.80 -27.05 24.94
N ILE A 298 15.41 -25.95 25.37
CA ILE A 298 15.44 -25.51 26.77
C ILE A 298 14.02 -25.26 27.30
N ALA A 299 13.17 -24.60 26.51
CA ALA A 299 11.80 -24.28 26.92
C ALA A 299 10.93 -25.53 27.08
N LEU A 300 11.00 -26.48 26.13
CA LEU A 300 10.26 -27.74 26.24
C LEU A 300 10.75 -28.56 27.45
N GLN A 301 12.05 -28.59 27.72
CA GLN A 301 12.57 -29.27 28.91
C GLN A 301 11.96 -28.69 30.20
N ARG A 302 11.90 -27.35 30.32
CA ARG A 302 11.28 -26.67 31.48
C ARG A 302 9.78 -26.97 31.61
N LEU A 303 9.05 -27.05 30.50
CA LEU A 303 7.62 -27.40 30.52
C LEU A 303 7.42 -28.86 30.94
N ARG A 304 8.28 -29.77 30.49
CA ARG A 304 8.28 -31.18 30.90
C ARG A 304 8.55 -31.34 32.39
N GLU A 305 9.50 -30.59 32.94
CA GLU A 305 9.80 -30.55 34.38
C GLU A 305 8.60 -30.04 35.20
N LYS A 306 7.73 -29.21 34.60
CA LYS A 306 6.47 -28.74 35.17
C LYS A 306 5.29 -29.70 34.96
N GLY A 307 5.52 -30.89 34.43
CA GLY A 307 4.49 -31.92 34.21
C GLY A 307 3.60 -31.69 32.99
N ILE A 308 3.98 -30.80 32.07
CA ILE A 308 3.25 -30.54 30.83
C ILE A 308 3.65 -31.58 29.78
N ASP A 309 2.69 -32.13 29.05
CA ASP A 309 2.97 -33.13 28.01
C ASP A 309 3.61 -32.50 26.77
N THR A 310 4.93 -32.64 26.66
CA THR A 310 5.74 -32.09 25.57
C THR A 310 6.03 -33.09 24.45
N ARG A 311 5.44 -34.30 24.47
CA ARG A 311 5.81 -35.37 23.53
C ARG A 311 5.67 -34.97 22.06
N VAL A 312 4.54 -34.37 21.69
CA VAL A 312 4.27 -33.92 20.31
C VAL A 312 5.21 -32.78 19.87
N PRO A 313 5.37 -31.68 20.62
CA PRO A 313 6.29 -30.60 20.23
C PRO A 313 7.77 -31.03 20.27
N GLU A 314 8.17 -31.97 21.15
CA GLU A 314 9.53 -32.53 21.13
C GLU A 314 9.81 -33.32 19.83
N VAL A 315 8.84 -34.10 19.34
CA VAL A 315 8.95 -34.77 18.03
C VAL A 315 9.05 -33.74 16.90
N GLN A 316 8.23 -32.69 16.91
CA GLN A 316 8.29 -31.62 15.91
C GLN A 316 9.64 -30.89 15.92
N LEU A 317 10.19 -30.59 17.11
CA LEU A 317 11.52 -29.99 17.25
C LEU A 317 12.63 -30.90 16.72
N LYS A 318 12.53 -32.21 16.96
CA LYS A 318 13.48 -33.21 16.43
C LYS A 318 13.44 -33.25 14.90
N VAL A 319 12.24 -33.26 14.31
CA VAL A 319 12.08 -33.23 12.85
C VAL A 319 12.61 -31.90 12.28
N ALA A 320 12.29 -30.76 12.88
CA ALA A 320 12.84 -29.47 12.46
C ALA A 320 14.38 -29.46 12.48
N THR A 321 14.98 -30.04 13.52
CA THR A 321 16.44 -30.18 13.63
C THR A 321 17.00 -31.06 12.51
N GLN A 322 16.33 -32.18 12.19
CA GLN A 322 16.71 -33.06 11.08
C GLN A 322 16.61 -32.37 9.73
N GLU A 323 15.53 -31.63 9.49
CA GLU A 323 15.34 -30.82 8.28
C GLU A 323 16.44 -29.78 8.12
N VAL A 324 16.83 -29.08 9.20
CA VAL A 324 18.00 -28.19 9.20
C VAL A 324 19.28 -28.97 8.88
N MET A 325 19.50 -30.15 9.46
CA MET A 325 20.69 -30.97 9.16
C MET A 325 20.71 -31.49 7.72
N VAL A 326 19.57 -31.86 7.14
CA VAL A 326 19.44 -32.27 5.74
C VAL A 326 19.70 -31.07 4.83
N GLY A 327 19.06 -29.94 5.10
CA GLY A 327 19.31 -28.69 4.37
C GLY A 327 20.78 -28.27 4.44
N LEU A 328 21.43 -28.37 5.60
CA LEU A 328 22.88 -28.11 5.74
C LEU A 328 23.73 -29.11 4.94
N ARG A 329 23.37 -30.39 4.91
CA ARG A 329 24.05 -31.38 4.05
C ARG A 329 23.86 -31.09 2.58
N LEU A 330 22.67 -30.64 2.17
CA LEU A 330 22.39 -30.25 0.78
C LEU A 330 23.15 -28.99 0.39
N LEU A 331 23.27 -28.00 1.29
CA LEU A 331 24.16 -26.85 1.08
C LEU A 331 25.61 -27.27 0.92
N LYS A 332 26.11 -28.18 1.77
CA LYS A 332 27.48 -28.74 1.63
C LYS A 332 27.67 -29.51 0.31
N LYS A 333 26.58 -30.00 -0.28
CA LYS A 333 26.57 -30.74 -1.55
C LYS A 333 26.19 -29.86 -2.75
N GLY A 334 26.13 -28.55 -2.59
CA GLY A 334 25.87 -27.68 -3.74
C GLY A 334 24.40 -27.54 -4.16
N ARG A 335 23.42 -27.85 -3.30
CA ARG A 335 21.99 -27.92 -3.68
C ARG A 335 21.14 -26.89 -2.90
N PRO A 336 21.17 -25.58 -3.26
CA PRO A 336 20.67 -24.52 -2.41
C PRO A 336 19.14 -24.35 -2.49
N MET A 337 18.56 -24.61 -3.66
CA MET A 337 17.10 -24.59 -3.86
C MET A 337 16.41 -25.70 -3.06
N GLU A 338 17.03 -26.88 -3.03
CA GLU A 338 16.51 -28.00 -2.24
C GLU A 338 16.74 -27.80 -0.75
N ALA A 339 17.91 -27.29 -0.35
CA ALA A 339 18.16 -26.91 1.03
C ALA A 339 17.12 -25.90 1.54
N ARG A 340 16.70 -24.94 0.70
CA ARG A 340 15.65 -23.97 1.04
C ARG A 340 14.30 -24.65 1.34
N ALA A 341 13.94 -25.70 0.61
CA ALA A 341 12.71 -26.45 0.87
C ALA A 341 12.75 -27.06 2.28
N HIS A 342 13.85 -27.72 2.65
CA HIS A 342 14.06 -28.27 3.99
C HIS A 342 14.06 -27.19 5.09
N PHE A 343 14.72 -26.03 4.86
CA PHE A 343 14.68 -24.93 5.82
C PHE A 343 13.28 -24.35 5.99
N THR A 344 12.45 -24.36 4.95
CA THR A 344 11.06 -23.88 5.02
C THR A 344 10.23 -24.80 5.90
N VAL A 345 10.38 -26.12 5.74
CA VAL A 345 9.74 -27.12 6.60
C VAL A 345 10.20 -26.98 8.06
N ALA A 346 11.50 -26.78 8.29
CA ALA A 346 12.03 -26.55 9.63
C ALA A 346 11.44 -25.29 10.29
N GLN A 347 11.29 -24.19 9.54
CA GLN A 347 10.68 -22.95 10.04
C GLN A 347 9.21 -23.13 10.45
N ASP A 348 8.43 -23.86 9.66
CA ASP A 348 7.02 -24.14 9.99
C ASP A 348 6.91 -24.97 11.27
N LEU A 349 7.69 -26.05 11.37
CA LEU A 349 7.72 -26.92 12.55
C LEU A 349 8.15 -26.16 13.81
N LEU A 350 9.20 -25.33 13.73
CA LEU A 350 9.64 -24.49 14.85
C LEU A 350 8.55 -23.51 15.28
N SER A 351 7.83 -22.91 14.33
CA SER A 351 6.74 -21.96 14.64
C SER A 351 5.59 -22.64 15.38
N ARG A 352 5.31 -23.93 15.10
CA ARG A 352 4.32 -24.73 15.85
C ARG A 352 4.79 -25.02 17.27
N VAL A 353 6.07 -25.37 17.44
CA VAL A 353 6.68 -25.61 18.75
C VAL A 353 6.68 -24.34 19.59
N GLU A 354 7.07 -23.20 19.02
CA GLU A 354 7.06 -21.89 19.67
C GLU A 354 5.65 -21.49 20.13
N ARG A 355 4.63 -21.76 19.32
CA ARG A 355 3.23 -21.52 19.68
C ARG A 355 2.80 -22.37 20.88
N PHE A 356 3.10 -23.67 20.85
CA PHE A 356 2.83 -24.56 21.99
C PHE A 356 3.50 -24.05 23.27
N ILE A 357 4.77 -23.66 23.18
CA ILE A 357 5.52 -23.14 24.32
C ILE A 357 4.85 -21.87 24.88
N ALA A 358 4.45 -20.94 24.01
CA ALA A 358 3.78 -19.70 24.38
C ALA A 358 2.41 -19.94 25.05
N GLU A 359 1.61 -20.87 24.55
CA GLU A 359 0.32 -21.27 25.12
C GLU A 359 0.45 -21.81 26.56
N HIS A 360 1.61 -22.39 26.89
CA HIS A 360 1.89 -22.98 28.19
C HIS A 360 2.77 -22.09 29.09
N GLY A 361 2.79 -20.78 28.82
CA GLY A 361 3.49 -19.78 29.64
C GLY A 361 5.02 -19.86 29.56
N GLY A 362 5.56 -20.50 28.53
CA GLY A 362 6.97 -20.51 28.20
C GLY A 362 7.34 -19.41 27.21
N MET A 363 8.61 -18.97 27.27
CA MET A 363 9.22 -17.80 26.61
C MET A 363 8.98 -16.44 27.28
N ASN A 364 9.56 -16.27 28.47
CA ASN A 364 10.07 -14.96 28.89
C ASN A 364 11.59 -15.06 29.14
N LYS A 365 12.28 -14.02 28.67
CA LYS A 365 13.72 -13.84 28.42
C LYS A 365 14.71 -14.68 29.24
#